data_AF-A0A7S0QU07-F1
#
_entry.id   AF-A0A7S0QU07-F1
#
_cell.length_a   1.000
_cell.length_b   1.000
_cell.length_c   1.000
_cell.angle_alpha   90.00
_cell.angle_beta   90.00
_cell.angle_gamma   90.00
#
_symmetry.space_group_name_H-M   'P 1'
#
loop_
_entity.id
_entity.type
_entity.pdbx_description
1 polymer ?
#
loop_
_entity_poly.entity_id
_entity_poly.type
_entity_poly.pdbx_seq_one_letter_code
_entity_poly.pdbx_strand_id
1 'polypeptide(L)'
;WQLLVLRMLTGISIGGAVPLIFSILGDLFPVGHRSEMAVVPGMAMGIGQLVGQALAGFVGPAYGWRMPFVMVALPTMAFALVMWLTTREPPRGQMETGLQTKFEQDDGFAYSEKLSMNKFWKMWQIKSNQVVFLQAMPGCIPWGVLITYFNDFMAQEKGLGVVAATNILLAFGIGCAVGNVTGGVLGQRFYNKSMDMFAFFLAASTFAGILPLVAIINLDFSGQALPAVFVLATSGGVLASVSGCNIRACLLNVNAPETRGTVFAFYNL
;
A
#
# COMPACT_ATOMS: atom_id res chain seq x y z
N TRP A 1 -20.69 -18.21 9.40
CA TRP A 1 -21.09 -17.84 8.04
C TRP A 1 -21.15 -16.32 7.82
N GLN A 2 -21.71 -15.52 8.76
CA GLN A 2 -21.79 -14.06 8.63
C GLN A 2 -20.43 -13.40 8.31
N LEU A 3 -19.38 -13.76 9.06
CA LEU A 3 -18.03 -13.24 8.83
C LEU A 3 -17.50 -13.59 7.43
N LEU A 4 -17.74 -14.81 6.95
CA LEU A 4 -17.33 -15.26 5.62
C LEU A 4 -17.98 -14.42 4.51
N VAL A 5 -19.32 -14.25 4.59
CA VAL A 5 -20.09 -13.47 3.61
C VAL A 5 -19.63 -12.01 3.61
N LEU A 6 -19.51 -11.40 4.78
CA LEU A 6 -19.04 -10.02 4.90
C LEU A 6 -17.61 -9.87 4.36
N ARG A 7 -16.72 -10.83 4.63
CA ARG A 7 -15.35 -10.78 4.11
C ARG A 7 -15.27 -10.95 2.61
N MET A 8 -16.12 -11.78 2.03
CA MET A 8 -16.26 -11.93 0.58
C MET A 8 -16.74 -10.62 -0.06
N LEU A 9 -17.78 -9.99 0.50
CA LEU A 9 -18.29 -8.70 0.01
C LEU A 9 -17.23 -7.59 0.11
N THR A 10 -16.51 -7.50 1.24
CA THR A 10 -15.40 -6.55 1.39
C THR A 10 -14.28 -6.83 0.39
N GLY A 11 -13.94 -8.10 0.14
CA GLY A 11 -12.93 -8.48 -0.85
C GLY A 11 -13.29 -8.03 -2.27
N ILE A 12 -14.53 -8.30 -2.70
CA ILE A 12 -15.05 -7.84 -4.01
C ILE A 12 -14.99 -6.32 -4.11
N SER A 13 -15.39 -5.62 -3.04
CA SER A 13 -15.43 -4.15 -3.01
C SER A 13 -14.04 -3.54 -3.10
N ILE A 14 -13.10 -4.00 -2.26
CA ILE A 14 -11.72 -3.45 -2.22
C ILE A 14 -10.97 -3.75 -3.52
N GLY A 15 -11.14 -4.95 -4.09
CA GLY A 15 -10.49 -5.35 -5.33
C GLY A 15 -10.80 -4.42 -6.51
N GLY A 16 -12.03 -3.90 -6.58
CA GLY A 16 -12.42 -2.92 -7.60
C GLY A 16 -12.13 -1.46 -7.22
N ALA A 17 -12.11 -1.13 -5.93
CA ALA A 17 -11.98 0.25 -5.45
C ALA A 17 -10.61 0.87 -5.77
N VAL A 18 -9.52 0.15 -5.53
CA VAL A 18 -8.15 0.66 -5.74
C VAL A 18 -7.92 1.11 -7.20
N PRO A 19 -8.12 0.26 -8.24
CA PRO A 19 -7.93 0.69 -9.62
C PRO A 19 -8.92 1.80 -10.03
N LEU A 20 -10.14 1.79 -9.50
CA LEU A 20 -11.14 2.84 -9.77
C LEU A 20 -10.71 4.21 -9.23
N ILE A 21 -10.15 4.26 -8.01
CA ILE A 21 -9.61 5.49 -7.42
C ILE A 21 -8.49 6.08 -8.30
N PHE A 22 -7.55 5.25 -8.75
CA PHE A 22 -6.46 5.72 -9.62
C PHE A 22 -6.95 6.13 -11.01
N SER A 23 -8.00 5.50 -11.54
CA SER A 23 -8.64 5.92 -12.80
C SER A 23 -9.28 7.30 -12.67
N ILE A 24 -10.14 7.50 -11.67
CA ILE A 24 -10.82 8.78 -11.42
C ILE A 24 -9.80 9.90 -11.19
N LEU A 25 -8.70 9.60 -10.47
CA LEU A 25 -7.63 10.56 -10.25
C LEU A 25 -6.94 10.98 -11.57
N GLY A 26 -6.77 10.05 -12.51
CA GLY A 26 -6.32 10.36 -13.87
C GLY A 26 -7.28 11.27 -14.64
N ASP A 27 -8.58 11.10 -14.43
CA ASP A 27 -9.62 11.88 -15.07
C ASP A 27 -9.80 13.28 -14.43
N LEU A 28 -9.51 13.43 -13.14
CA LEU A 28 -9.64 14.70 -12.41
C LEU A 28 -8.44 15.63 -12.55
N PHE A 29 -7.23 15.08 -12.74
CA PHE A 29 -5.99 15.86 -12.68
C PHE A 29 -5.18 15.81 -13.99
N PRO A 30 -4.58 16.94 -14.40
CA PRO A 30 -3.72 16.99 -15.57
C PRO A 30 -2.44 16.18 -15.33
N VAL A 31 -1.85 15.67 -16.41
CA VAL A 31 -0.67 14.78 -16.39
C VAL A 31 0.45 15.25 -15.45
N GLY A 32 0.72 16.56 -15.41
CA GLY A 32 1.77 17.14 -14.57
C GLY A 32 1.55 17.02 -13.04
N HIS A 33 0.31 16.89 -12.57
CA HIS A 33 -0.02 16.83 -11.14
C HIS A 33 -0.45 15.43 -10.67
N ARG A 34 -0.60 14.46 -11.59
CA ARG A 34 -1.07 13.10 -11.26
C ARG A 34 -0.13 12.38 -10.31
N SER A 35 1.18 12.57 -10.42
CA SER A 35 2.17 11.95 -9.52
C SER A 35 2.04 12.44 -8.09
N GLU A 36 1.77 13.73 -7.89
CA GLU A 36 1.56 14.33 -6.56
C GLU A 36 0.26 13.82 -5.95
N MET A 37 -0.82 13.82 -6.74
CA MET A 37 -2.14 13.37 -6.26
C MET A 37 -2.18 11.86 -6.02
N ALA A 38 -1.41 11.05 -6.76
CA ALA A 38 -1.32 9.61 -6.56
C ALA A 38 -0.76 9.20 -5.18
N VAL A 39 -0.13 10.13 -4.44
CA VAL A 39 0.32 9.90 -3.07
C VAL A 39 -0.86 9.85 -2.09
N VAL A 40 -1.93 10.59 -2.35
CA VAL A 40 -3.08 10.74 -1.44
C VAL A 40 -3.78 9.41 -1.15
N PRO A 41 -4.15 8.56 -2.15
CA PRO A 41 -4.71 7.24 -1.87
C PRO A 41 -3.78 6.36 -1.02
N GLY A 42 -2.47 6.42 -1.27
CA GLY A 42 -1.47 5.66 -0.51
C GLY A 42 -1.41 6.08 0.96
N MET A 43 -1.43 7.39 1.24
CA MET A 43 -1.50 7.91 2.61
C MET A 43 -2.80 7.52 3.32
N ALA A 44 -3.94 7.64 2.63
CA ALA A 44 -5.24 7.24 3.17
C ALA A 44 -5.28 5.75 3.54
N MET A 45 -4.73 4.87 2.68
CA MET A 45 -4.61 3.44 2.98
C MET A 45 -3.74 3.19 4.22
N GLY A 46 -2.58 3.86 4.33
CA GLY A 46 -1.69 3.73 5.49
C GLY A 46 -2.34 4.18 6.80
N ILE A 47 -3.00 5.33 6.79
CA ILE A 47 -3.75 5.84 7.96
C ILE A 47 -4.88 4.87 8.32
N GLY A 48 -5.64 4.38 7.33
CA GLY A 48 -6.71 3.42 7.54
C GLY A 48 -6.24 2.12 8.18
N GLN A 49 -5.07 1.60 7.77
CA GLN A 49 -4.45 0.44 8.41
C GLN A 49 -4.10 0.69 9.88
N LEU A 50 -3.45 1.82 10.18
CA LEU A 50 -3.09 2.18 11.56
C LEU A 50 -4.33 2.34 12.45
N VAL A 51 -5.34 3.07 11.98
CA VAL A 51 -6.60 3.27 12.72
C VAL A 51 -7.33 1.95 12.91
N GLY A 52 -7.39 1.10 11.88
CA GLY A 52 -8.04 -0.22 11.97
C GLY A 52 -7.35 -1.14 12.99
N GLN A 53 -6.01 -1.17 13.00
CA GLN A 53 -5.23 -1.93 13.98
C GLN A 53 -5.42 -1.39 15.40
N ALA A 54 -5.40 -0.07 15.58
CA ALA A 54 -5.67 0.55 16.87
C ALA A 54 -7.08 0.20 17.39
N LEU A 55 -8.12 0.32 16.55
CA LEU A 55 -9.47 -0.06 16.93
C LEU A 55 -9.56 -1.54 17.31
N ALA A 56 -8.96 -2.43 16.52
CA ALA A 56 -8.95 -3.86 16.82
C ALA A 56 -8.29 -4.16 18.17
N GLY A 57 -7.13 -3.55 18.46
CA GLY A 57 -6.35 -3.82 19.66
C GLY A 57 -6.86 -3.16 20.93
N PHE A 58 -7.45 -1.96 20.86
CA PHE A 58 -7.95 -1.24 22.05
C PHE A 58 -9.44 -1.52 22.33
N VAL A 59 -10.27 -1.61 21.29
CA VAL A 59 -11.72 -1.82 21.46
C VAL A 59 -12.07 -3.30 21.54
N GLY A 60 -11.34 -4.15 20.79
CA GLY A 60 -11.59 -5.59 20.72
C GLY A 60 -11.58 -6.28 22.09
N PRO A 61 -10.57 -6.06 22.96
CA PRO A 61 -10.53 -6.68 24.29
C PRO A 61 -11.63 -6.22 25.23
N ALA A 62 -12.03 -4.94 25.17
CA ALA A 62 -12.99 -4.36 26.10
C ALA A 62 -14.46 -4.59 25.70
N TYR A 63 -14.76 -4.53 24.40
CA TYR A 63 -16.14 -4.58 23.88
C TYR A 63 -16.39 -5.74 22.90
N GLY A 64 -15.41 -6.62 22.75
CA GLY A 64 -15.45 -7.78 21.85
C GLY A 64 -15.06 -7.46 20.41
N TRP A 65 -14.70 -8.51 19.67
CA TRP A 65 -14.16 -8.43 18.30
C TRP A 65 -15.12 -7.83 17.26
N ARG A 66 -16.44 -7.78 17.53
CA ARG A 66 -17.44 -7.25 16.59
C ARG A 66 -17.46 -5.72 16.53
N MET A 67 -17.14 -5.05 17.64
CA MET A 67 -17.27 -3.60 17.75
C MET A 67 -16.36 -2.80 16.80
N PRO A 68 -15.07 -3.16 16.61
CA PRO A 68 -14.23 -2.51 15.61
C PRO A 68 -14.85 -2.47 14.21
N PHE A 69 -15.53 -3.55 13.78
CA PHE A 69 -16.19 -3.59 12.47
C PHE A 69 -17.31 -2.57 12.36
N VAL A 70 -18.15 -2.45 13.40
CA VAL A 70 -19.26 -1.49 13.42
C VAL A 70 -18.76 -0.06 13.42
N MET A 71 -17.72 0.23 14.23
CA MET A 71 -17.12 1.56 14.34
C MET A 71 -16.48 2.04 13.03
N VAL A 72 -15.97 1.13 12.20
CA VAL A 72 -15.43 1.47 10.87
C VAL A 72 -16.56 1.54 9.82
N ALA A 73 -17.53 0.62 9.88
CA ALA A 73 -18.57 0.53 8.87
C ALA A 73 -19.51 1.75 8.86
N LEU A 74 -19.93 2.25 10.03
CA LEU A 74 -20.85 3.40 10.14
C LEU A 74 -20.32 4.68 9.47
N PRO A 75 -19.11 5.19 9.81
CA PRO A 75 -18.58 6.39 9.16
C PRO A 75 -18.30 6.13 7.68
N THR A 76 -17.83 4.94 7.30
CA THR A 76 -17.60 4.60 5.89
C THR A 76 -18.90 4.69 5.08
N MET A 77 -20.01 4.17 5.63
CA MET A 77 -21.32 4.26 4.98
C MET A 77 -21.82 5.71 4.88
N ALA A 78 -21.62 6.51 5.93
CA ALA A 78 -21.96 7.92 5.91
C ALA A 78 -21.18 8.68 4.83
N PHE A 79 -19.86 8.47 4.73
CA PHE A 79 -19.03 9.07 3.68
C PHE A 79 -19.43 8.59 2.28
N ALA A 80 -19.75 7.30 2.12
CA ALA A 80 -20.24 6.78 0.85
C ALA A 80 -21.55 7.45 0.43
N LEU A 81 -22.49 7.66 1.37
CA LEU A 81 -23.74 8.36 1.12
C LEU A 81 -23.50 9.83 0.75
N VAL A 82 -22.64 10.54 1.47
CA VAL A 82 -22.28 11.92 1.16
C VAL A 82 -21.69 12.00 -0.25
N MET A 83 -20.69 11.17 -0.57
CA MET A 83 -20.09 11.11 -1.90
C MET A 83 -21.11 10.83 -2.99
N TRP A 84 -22.03 9.89 -2.76
CA TRP A 84 -23.09 9.57 -3.72
C TRP A 84 -24.04 10.75 -3.98
N LEU A 85 -24.30 11.59 -2.97
CA LEU A 85 -25.18 12.75 -3.08
C LEU A 85 -24.47 13.99 -3.62
N THR A 86 -23.18 14.18 -3.34
CA THR A 86 -22.45 15.43 -3.66
C THR A 86 -21.57 15.34 -4.89
N THR A 87 -21.10 14.14 -5.24
CA THR A 87 -20.03 13.97 -6.22
C THR A 87 -20.60 13.52 -7.56
N ARG A 88 -20.17 14.18 -8.65
CA ARG A 88 -20.46 13.75 -10.02
C ARG A 88 -19.25 13.01 -10.59
N GLU A 89 -19.51 11.91 -11.29
CA GLU A 89 -18.46 11.15 -11.97
C GLU A 89 -17.86 11.98 -13.12
N PRO A 90 -16.53 12.19 -13.17
CA PRO A 90 -15.91 12.92 -14.26
C PRO A 90 -15.95 12.09 -15.57
N PRO A 91 -16.06 12.74 -16.74
CA PRO A 91 -15.87 12.08 -18.03
C PRO A 91 -14.49 11.42 -18.13
N ARG A 92 -14.45 10.16 -18.57
CA ARG A 92 -13.19 9.40 -18.70
C ARG A 92 -12.25 10.00 -19.72
N GLY A 93 -10.99 10.22 -19.36
CA GLY A 93 -9.97 10.78 -20.25
C GLY A 93 -10.10 12.28 -20.49
N GLN A 94 -10.96 13.00 -19.76
CA GLN A 94 -11.17 14.45 -19.91
C GLN A 94 -9.86 15.25 -19.85
N MET A 95 -8.91 14.81 -19.02
CA MET A 95 -7.63 15.48 -18.79
C MET A 95 -6.46 14.92 -19.64
N GLU A 96 -6.73 14.03 -20.60
CA GLU A 96 -5.74 13.52 -21.55
C GLU A 96 -5.53 14.51 -22.70
N THR A 97 -4.31 15.01 -22.86
CA THR A 97 -3.96 16.02 -23.90
C THR A 97 -4.31 15.55 -25.32
N GLY A 98 -4.22 14.25 -25.61
CA GLY A 98 -4.59 13.68 -26.92
C GLY A 98 -6.09 13.51 -27.16
N LEU A 99 -6.93 13.67 -26.13
CA LEU A 99 -8.38 13.55 -26.21
C LEU A 99 -9.10 14.90 -26.02
N GLN A 100 -8.43 15.92 -25.50
CA GLN A 100 -8.98 17.27 -25.29
C GLN A 100 -9.66 17.83 -26.55
N THR A 101 -9.00 17.73 -27.71
CA THR A 101 -9.56 18.22 -28.98
C THR A 101 -10.82 17.45 -29.42
N LYS A 102 -10.98 16.20 -28.98
CA LYS A 102 -12.18 15.39 -29.26
C LYS A 102 -13.32 15.71 -28.30
N PHE A 103 -13.00 15.98 -27.04
CA PHE A 103 -13.97 16.47 -26.05
C PHE A 103 -14.46 17.89 -26.37
N GLU A 104 -13.61 18.74 -26.95
CA GLU A 104 -13.99 20.09 -27.41
C GLU A 104 -14.89 20.08 -28.65
N GLN A 105 -14.84 19.01 -29.46
CA GLN A 105 -15.60 18.88 -30.71
C GLN A 105 -16.92 18.10 -30.55
N ASP A 106 -17.03 17.24 -29.54
CA ASP A 106 -18.20 16.39 -29.29
C ASP A 106 -18.48 16.26 -27.79
N ASP A 107 -19.53 16.95 -27.32
CA ASP A 107 -20.02 16.92 -25.93
C ASP A 107 -20.48 15.52 -25.48
N GLY A 108 -20.69 14.57 -26.40
CA GLY A 108 -21.11 13.18 -26.12
C GLY A 108 -19.97 12.15 -26.15
N PHE A 109 -18.72 12.56 -26.37
CA PHE A 109 -17.61 11.64 -26.56
C PHE A 109 -17.27 10.86 -25.27
N ALA A 110 -17.38 9.53 -25.31
CA ALA A 110 -16.99 8.64 -24.22
C ALA A 110 -15.77 7.79 -24.61
N TYR A 111 -14.62 8.06 -24.00
CA TYR A 111 -13.42 7.25 -24.22
C TYR A 111 -13.53 5.89 -23.50
N SER A 112 -13.46 4.81 -24.28
CA SER A 112 -13.42 3.44 -23.78
C SER A 112 -12.16 2.74 -24.32
N GLU A 113 -11.09 2.71 -23.51
CA GLU A 113 -9.93 1.89 -23.85
C GLU A 113 -10.21 0.42 -23.52
N LYS A 114 -10.03 -0.48 -24.50
CA LYS A 114 -10.12 -1.93 -24.26
C LYS A 114 -8.76 -2.46 -23.83
N LEU A 115 -8.75 -3.27 -22.77
CA LEU A 115 -7.60 -4.09 -22.36
C LEU A 115 -7.13 -4.94 -23.55
N SER A 116 -5.98 -4.59 -24.11
CA SER A 116 -5.36 -5.36 -25.19
C SER A 116 -4.38 -6.35 -24.59
N MET A 117 -4.59 -7.66 -24.83
CA MET A 117 -3.63 -8.72 -24.48
C MET A 117 -2.24 -8.48 -25.08
N ASN A 118 -2.16 -7.70 -26.16
CA ASN A 118 -0.90 -7.35 -26.79
C ASN A 118 -0.05 -6.42 -25.88
N LYS A 119 -0.67 -5.58 -25.05
CA LYS A 119 0.03 -4.76 -24.05
C LYS A 119 0.62 -5.61 -22.92
N PHE A 120 -0.08 -6.68 -22.53
CA PHE A 120 0.39 -7.63 -21.51
C PHE A 120 1.67 -8.35 -21.97
N TRP A 121 1.69 -8.84 -23.21
CA TRP A 121 2.90 -9.48 -23.76
C TRP A 121 4.08 -8.51 -23.89
N LYS A 122 3.83 -7.27 -24.31
CA LYS A 122 4.88 -6.22 -24.36
C LYS A 122 5.46 -5.93 -22.97
N MET A 123 4.63 -5.87 -21.93
CA MET A 123 5.09 -5.73 -20.55
C MET A 123 6.01 -6.91 -20.15
N TRP A 124 5.62 -8.14 -20.49
CA TRP A 124 6.37 -9.33 -20.11
C TRP A 124 7.72 -9.45 -20.82
N GLN A 125 7.90 -8.83 -22.00
CA GLN A 125 9.17 -8.84 -22.74
C GLN A 125 10.28 -8.03 -22.04
N ILE A 126 9.93 -7.12 -21.13
CA ILE A 126 10.89 -6.31 -20.39
C ILE A 126 11.49 -7.15 -19.25
N LYS A 127 12.79 -7.47 -19.34
CA LYS A 127 13.51 -8.27 -18.34
C LYS A 127 13.39 -7.69 -16.91
N SER A 128 13.45 -6.37 -16.76
CA SER A 128 13.31 -5.73 -15.44
C SER A 128 11.94 -5.99 -14.81
N ASN A 129 10.86 -6.01 -15.59
CA ASN A 129 9.53 -6.34 -15.07
C ASN A 129 9.49 -7.78 -14.56
N GLN A 130 10.05 -8.72 -15.32
CA GLN A 130 10.11 -10.13 -14.91
C GLN A 130 10.84 -10.31 -13.57
N VAL A 131 12.00 -9.67 -13.40
CA VAL A 131 12.79 -9.74 -12.16
C VAL A 131 12.02 -9.13 -10.99
N VAL A 132 11.40 -7.96 -11.18
CA VAL A 132 10.60 -7.30 -10.13
C VAL A 132 9.40 -8.15 -9.73
N PHE A 133 8.67 -8.74 -10.69
CA PHE A 133 7.53 -9.61 -10.39
C PHE A 133 7.95 -10.90 -9.69
N LEU A 134 9.05 -11.52 -10.15
CA LEU A 134 9.59 -12.73 -9.54
C LEU A 134 10.06 -12.47 -8.09
N GLN A 135 10.58 -11.29 -7.79
CA GLN A 135 10.93 -10.87 -6.43
C GLN A 135 9.69 -10.52 -5.59
N ALA A 136 8.70 -9.84 -6.17
CA ALA A 136 7.51 -9.37 -5.46
C ALA A 136 6.66 -10.52 -4.92
N MET A 137 6.57 -11.64 -5.66
CA MET A 137 5.79 -12.82 -5.27
C MET A 137 6.28 -13.46 -3.95
N PRO A 138 7.56 -13.86 -3.77
CA PRO A 138 8.06 -14.28 -2.47
C PRO A 138 8.04 -13.16 -1.43
N GLY A 139 8.26 -11.91 -1.87
CA GLY A 139 8.27 -10.74 -1.00
C GLY A 139 6.96 -10.45 -0.29
N CYS A 140 5.81 -10.88 -0.84
CA CYS A 140 4.51 -10.68 -0.20
C CYS A 140 4.27 -11.62 0.99
N ILE A 141 4.96 -12.76 1.05
CA ILE A 141 4.79 -13.76 2.11
C ILE A 141 5.18 -13.20 3.49
N PRO A 142 6.39 -12.62 3.69
CA PRO A 142 6.74 -11.99 4.95
C PRO A 142 5.76 -10.91 5.38
N TRP A 143 5.30 -10.06 4.44
CA TRP A 143 4.32 -9.02 4.73
C TRP A 143 2.97 -9.61 5.19
N GLY A 144 2.49 -10.65 4.52
CA GLY A 144 1.27 -11.35 4.91
C GLY A 144 1.37 -11.95 6.31
N VAL A 145 2.50 -12.61 6.61
CA VAL A 145 2.75 -13.19 7.94
C VAL A 145 2.86 -12.11 9.01
N LEU A 146 3.62 -11.05 8.75
CA LEU A 146 3.81 -9.94 9.71
C LEU A 146 2.50 -9.20 9.98
N ILE A 147 1.70 -8.89 8.97
CA ILE A 147 0.45 -8.14 9.17
C ILE A 147 -0.61 -9.00 9.87
N THR A 148 -0.63 -10.31 9.61
CA THR A 148 -1.69 -11.20 10.12
C THR A 148 -1.36 -11.78 11.49
N TYR A 149 -0.15 -12.30 11.68
CA TYR A 149 0.18 -13.13 12.85
C TYR A 149 1.11 -12.46 13.84
N PHE A 150 1.78 -11.36 13.48
CA PHE A 150 2.75 -10.73 14.38
C PHE A 150 2.10 -10.24 15.68
N ASN A 151 0.88 -9.66 15.60
CA ASN A 151 0.16 -9.23 16.79
C ASN A 151 -0.19 -10.43 17.70
N ASP A 152 -0.75 -11.51 17.11
CA ASP A 152 -1.09 -12.72 17.86
C ASP A 152 0.14 -13.39 18.48
N PHE A 153 1.25 -13.47 17.75
CA PHE A 153 2.52 -13.97 18.26
C PHE A 153 3.01 -13.16 19.46
N MET A 154 2.96 -11.83 19.37
CA MET A 154 3.36 -10.96 20.47
C MET A 154 2.41 -11.06 21.68
N ALA A 155 1.11 -11.18 21.43
CA ALA A 155 0.09 -11.23 22.46
C ALA A 155 0.06 -12.59 23.20
N GLN A 156 0.13 -13.69 22.46
CA GLN A 156 -0.07 -15.06 22.97
C GLN A 156 1.25 -15.74 23.30
N GLU A 157 2.17 -15.89 22.32
CA GLU A 157 3.42 -16.63 22.50
C GLU A 157 4.42 -15.89 23.40
N LYS A 158 4.45 -14.56 23.29
CA LYS A 158 5.32 -13.71 24.14
C LYS A 158 4.63 -13.15 25.37
N GLY A 159 3.33 -13.44 25.56
CA GLY A 159 2.58 -13.11 26.78
C GLY A 159 2.40 -11.62 27.08
N LEU A 160 2.63 -10.73 26.10
CA LEU A 160 2.52 -9.26 26.30
C LEU A 160 1.07 -8.78 26.40
N GLY A 161 0.11 -9.61 25.97
CA GLY A 161 -1.28 -9.23 25.83
C GLY A 161 -1.56 -8.36 24.59
N VAL A 162 -2.85 -8.24 24.24
CA VAL A 162 -3.30 -7.64 22.97
C VAL A 162 -2.93 -6.15 22.86
N VAL A 163 -3.02 -5.40 23.96
CA VAL A 163 -2.80 -3.95 23.95
C VAL A 163 -1.31 -3.62 23.71
N ALA A 164 -0.40 -4.29 24.41
CA ALA A 164 1.03 -4.07 24.24
C ALA A 164 1.52 -4.54 22.86
N ALA A 165 1.04 -5.69 22.38
CA ALA A 165 1.31 -6.18 21.02
C ALA A 165 0.83 -5.18 19.95
N THR A 166 -0.36 -4.61 20.13
CA THR A 166 -0.90 -3.57 19.23
C THR A 166 -0.03 -2.32 19.24
N ASN A 167 0.45 -1.86 20.40
CA ASN A 167 1.36 -0.71 20.47
C ASN A 167 2.67 -0.95 19.71
N ILE A 168 3.25 -2.16 19.80
CA ILE A 168 4.45 -2.53 19.04
C ILE A 168 4.18 -2.48 17.53
N LEU A 169 3.03 -3.00 17.11
CA LEU A 169 2.62 -2.98 15.70
C LEU A 169 2.38 -1.54 15.19
N LEU A 170 1.79 -0.67 16.02
CA LEU A 170 1.63 0.75 15.68
C LEU A 170 2.98 1.45 15.53
N ALA A 171 3.95 1.16 16.40
CA ALA A 171 5.31 1.68 16.28
C ALA A 171 6.01 1.18 15.00
N PHE A 172 5.84 -0.10 14.65
CA PHE A 172 6.29 -0.63 13.37
C PHE A 172 5.65 0.12 12.18
N GLY A 173 4.34 0.36 12.22
CA GLY A 173 3.62 1.09 11.18
C GLY A 173 4.04 2.55 11.04
N ILE A 174 4.32 3.25 12.16
CA ILE A 174 4.93 4.59 12.14
C ILE A 174 6.31 4.52 11.50
N GLY A 175 7.11 3.50 11.84
CA GLY A 175 8.37 3.22 11.19
C GLY A 175 8.22 3.08 9.68
N CYS A 176 7.23 2.32 9.21
CA CYS A 176 6.94 2.19 7.78
C CYS A 176 6.57 3.52 7.11
N ALA A 177 5.81 4.38 7.78
CA ALA A 177 5.49 5.70 7.24
C ALA A 177 6.76 6.55 7.06
N VAL A 178 7.63 6.57 8.07
CA VAL A 178 8.91 7.29 8.02
C VAL A 178 9.84 6.70 6.94
N GLY A 179 9.93 5.38 6.86
CA GLY A 179 10.77 4.70 5.87
C GLY A 179 10.28 4.88 4.43
N ASN A 180 8.98 4.95 4.19
CA ASN A 180 8.44 5.28 2.86
C ASN A 180 8.89 6.67 2.40
N VAL A 181 8.79 7.68 3.27
CA VAL A 181 9.19 9.07 2.96
C VAL A 181 10.70 9.18 2.80
N THR A 182 11.46 8.73 3.81
CA THR A 182 12.93 8.84 3.81
C THR A 182 13.56 7.96 2.74
N GLY A 183 13.07 6.73 2.57
CA GLY A 183 13.49 5.79 1.55
C GLY A 183 13.18 6.25 0.14
N GLY A 184 12.08 6.96 -0.08
CA GLY A 184 11.78 7.59 -1.38
C GLY A 184 12.75 8.72 -1.72
N VAL A 185 13.00 9.63 -0.77
CA VAL A 185 13.95 10.76 -0.97
C VAL A 185 15.38 10.26 -1.18
N LEU A 186 15.85 9.33 -0.33
CA LEU A 186 17.18 8.75 -0.44
C LEU A 186 17.31 7.87 -1.68
N GLY A 187 16.28 7.08 -1.99
CA GLY A 187 16.22 6.26 -3.20
C GLY A 187 16.36 7.11 -4.46
N GLN A 188 15.62 8.23 -4.57
CA GLN A 188 15.76 9.14 -5.71
C GLN A 188 17.18 9.74 -5.81
N ARG A 189 17.79 10.11 -4.67
CA ARG A 189 19.16 10.64 -4.66
C ARG A 189 20.19 9.62 -5.14
N PHE A 190 20.06 8.37 -4.74
CA PHE A 190 20.94 7.30 -5.20
C PHE A 190 20.68 6.92 -6.66
N TYR A 191 19.42 6.88 -7.08
CA TYR A 191 19.01 6.65 -8.46
C TYR A 191 19.63 7.67 -9.43
N ASN A 192 19.62 8.96 -9.05
CA ASN A 192 20.21 10.03 -9.86
C ASN A 192 21.75 9.95 -9.95
N LYS A 193 22.42 9.25 -9.02
CA LYS A 193 23.88 9.04 -9.07
C LYS A 193 24.26 7.83 -9.90
N SER A 194 23.69 6.67 -9.59
CA SER A 194 23.87 5.45 -10.37
C SER A 194 22.82 4.39 -10.02
N MET A 195 22.44 3.60 -11.03
CA MET A 195 21.49 2.48 -10.85
C MET A 195 22.03 1.41 -9.90
N ASP A 196 23.35 1.18 -9.90
CA ASP A 196 23.99 0.20 -9.02
C ASP A 196 23.92 0.62 -7.55
N MET A 197 24.16 1.90 -7.25
CA MET A 197 24.07 2.44 -5.89
C MET A 197 22.63 2.40 -5.38
N PHE A 198 21.67 2.67 -6.27
CA PHE A 198 20.26 2.53 -5.98
C PHE A 198 19.89 1.07 -5.64
N ALA A 199 20.26 0.11 -6.49
CA ALA A 199 19.98 -1.31 -6.25
C ALA A 199 20.65 -1.81 -4.95
N PHE A 200 21.90 -1.41 -4.70
CA PHE A 200 22.62 -1.76 -3.47
C PHE A 200 21.93 -1.17 -2.23
N PHE A 201 21.46 0.08 -2.29
CA PHE A 201 20.72 0.70 -1.19
C PHE A 201 19.42 -0.05 -0.86
N LEU A 202 18.66 -0.47 -1.86
CA LEU A 202 17.44 -1.27 -1.65
C LEU A 202 17.75 -2.65 -1.07
N ALA A 203 18.80 -3.31 -1.56
CA ALA A 203 19.23 -4.60 -1.03
C ALA A 203 19.72 -4.47 0.42
N ALA A 204 20.55 -3.48 0.71
CA ALA A 204 21.10 -3.22 2.04
C ALA A 204 20.01 -2.87 3.05
N SER A 205 19.04 -2.02 2.69
CA SER A 205 17.91 -1.69 3.57
C SER A 205 17.03 -2.90 3.86
N THR A 206 16.71 -3.71 2.84
CA THR A 206 15.95 -4.96 3.03
C THR A 206 16.68 -5.92 3.96
N PHE A 207 17.98 -6.15 3.73
CA PHE A 207 18.79 -7.06 4.53
C PHE A 207 18.97 -6.55 5.98
N ALA A 208 19.23 -5.25 6.14
CA ALA A 208 19.32 -4.63 7.46
C ALA A 208 17.98 -4.71 8.22
N GLY A 209 16.84 -4.65 7.52
CA GLY A 209 15.51 -4.78 8.12
C GLY A 209 15.20 -6.15 8.71
N ILE A 210 15.93 -7.20 8.29
CA ILE A 210 15.81 -8.55 8.88
C ILE A 210 16.30 -8.54 10.33
N LEU A 211 17.37 -7.81 10.63
CA LEU A 211 18.00 -7.79 11.96
C LEU A 211 17.05 -7.34 13.09
N PRO A 212 16.37 -6.18 13.01
CA PRO A 212 15.45 -5.77 14.06
C PRO A 212 14.23 -6.69 14.18
N LEU A 213 13.72 -7.23 13.07
CA LEU A 213 12.59 -8.17 13.11
C LEU A 213 12.97 -9.48 13.80
N VAL A 214 14.12 -10.07 13.44
CA VAL A 214 14.64 -11.28 14.08
C VAL A 214 14.97 -11.01 15.55
N ALA A 215 15.51 -9.84 15.88
CA ALA A 215 15.75 -9.45 17.26
C ALA A 215 14.45 -9.45 18.07
N ILE A 216 13.40 -8.75 17.62
CA ILE A 216 12.10 -8.70 18.35
C ILE A 216 11.51 -10.09 18.56
N ILE A 217 11.62 -10.98 17.56
CA ILE A 217 11.10 -12.34 17.66
C ILE A 217 11.85 -13.17 18.73
N ASN A 218 13.18 -13.00 18.82
CA ASN A 218 14.03 -13.78 19.73
C ASN A 218 14.18 -13.15 21.13
N LEU A 219 13.76 -11.91 21.34
CA LEU A 219 13.85 -11.27 22.64
C LEU A 219 12.90 -11.91 23.67
N ASP A 220 13.42 -12.15 24.87
CA ASP A 220 12.63 -12.54 26.03
C ASP A 220 12.16 -11.28 26.77
N PHE A 221 10.84 -11.11 26.82
CA PHE A 221 10.18 -9.92 27.38
C PHE A 221 10.05 -9.97 28.90
N SER A 222 10.53 -11.04 29.56
CA SER A 222 10.44 -11.25 31.01
C SER A 222 11.38 -10.35 31.83
N GLY A 223 12.31 -9.64 31.21
CA GLY A 223 13.25 -8.75 31.91
C GLY A 223 13.81 -7.57 31.11
N GLN A 224 13.35 -7.33 29.88
CA GLN A 224 13.83 -6.22 29.05
C GLN A 224 12.89 -5.03 29.06
N ALA A 225 13.48 -3.83 28.98
CA ALA A 225 12.74 -2.58 28.95
C ALA A 225 11.93 -2.49 27.64
N LEU A 226 10.59 -2.45 27.78
CA LEU A 226 9.62 -2.13 26.71
C LEU A 226 10.12 -1.08 25.68
N PRO A 227 10.81 0.01 26.07
CA PRO A 227 11.40 0.97 25.12
C PRO A 227 12.31 0.38 24.03
N ALA A 228 13.13 -0.64 24.34
CA ALA A 228 14.03 -1.23 23.35
C ALA A 228 13.26 -1.93 22.23
N VAL A 229 12.14 -2.56 22.58
CA VAL A 229 11.23 -3.23 21.63
C VAL A 229 10.59 -2.21 20.69
N PHE A 230 10.17 -1.05 21.20
CA PHE A 230 9.62 0.02 20.38
C PHE A 230 10.64 0.58 19.38
N VAL A 231 11.90 0.74 19.80
CA VAL A 231 12.99 1.18 18.91
C VAL A 231 13.24 0.14 17.82
N LEU A 232 13.31 -1.14 18.19
CA LEU A 232 13.48 -2.23 17.22
C LEU A 232 12.29 -2.32 16.25
N ALA A 233 11.06 -2.20 16.74
CA ALA A 233 9.87 -2.24 15.89
C ALA A 233 9.84 -1.08 14.90
N THR A 234 10.12 0.13 15.39
CA THR A 234 10.16 1.33 14.53
C THR A 234 11.27 1.23 13.50
N SER A 235 12.49 0.85 13.90
CA SER A 235 13.62 0.68 12.97
C SER A 235 13.38 -0.43 11.94
N GLY A 236 12.78 -1.56 12.35
CA GLY A 236 12.36 -2.62 11.44
C GLY A 236 11.33 -2.12 10.42
N GLY A 237 10.34 -1.35 10.87
CA GLY A 237 9.35 -0.73 9.99
C GLY A 237 9.97 0.24 8.99
N VAL A 238 10.89 1.10 9.45
CA VAL A 238 11.63 2.03 8.58
C VAL A 238 12.35 1.26 7.48
N LEU A 239 13.20 0.30 7.85
CA LEU A 239 14.04 -0.43 6.90
C LEU A 239 13.22 -1.30 5.93
N ALA A 240 12.15 -1.95 6.41
CA ALA A 240 11.31 -2.82 5.60
C ALA A 240 10.53 -2.05 4.50
N SER A 241 10.15 -0.79 4.77
CA SER A 241 9.32 0.00 3.84
C SER A 241 10.09 0.69 2.72
N VAL A 242 11.42 0.86 2.85
CA VAL A 242 12.27 1.55 1.86
C VAL A 242 12.16 0.93 0.46
N SER A 243 12.11 -0.40 0.36
CA SER A 243 12.07 -1.08 -0.94
C SER A 243 10.71 -0.92 -1.64
N GLY A 244 9.61 -0.90 -0.87
CA GLY A 244 8.26 -0.84 -1.42
C GLY A 244 7.95 0.47 -2.18
N CYS A 245 8.41 1.61 -1.66
CA CYS A 245 8.19 2.90 -2.32
C CYS A 245 9.01 3.06 -3.60
N ASN A 246 10.20 2.46 -3.66
CA ASN A 246 11.11 2.58 -4.79
C ASN A 246 10.80 1.62 -5.95
N ILE A 247 10.26 0.42 -5.67
CA ILE A 247 9.88 -0.55 -6.72
C ILE A 247 8.84 0.03 -7.69
N ARG A 248 7.86 0.77 -7.16
CA ARG A 248 6.83 1.43 -7.98
C ARG A 248 7.44 2.46 -8.95
N ALA A 249 8.44 3.22 -8.48
CA ALA A 249 9.16 4.18 -9.33
C ALA A 249 10.00 3.47 -10.41
N CYS A 250 10.64 2.33 -10.10
CA CYS A 250 11.34 1.52 -11.10
C CYS A 250 10.40 1.03 -12.20
N LEU A 251 9.23 0.49 -11.83
CA LEU A 251 8.23 0.03 -12.80
C LEU A 251 7.74 1.18 -13.69
N LEU A 252 7.60 2.40 -13.17
CA LEU A 252 7.26 3.58 -13.97
C LEU A 252 8.35 3.96 -14.98
N ASN A 253 9.61 3.88 -14.59
CA ASN A 253 10.73 4.34 -15.41
C ASN A 253 11.10 3.37 -16.53
N VAL A 254 10.86 2.07 -16.36
CA VAL A 254 11.20 1.06 -17.37
C VAL A 254 10.05 0.79 -18.36
N ASN A 255 8.83 1.22 -18.03
CA ASN A 255 7.64 1.00 -18.87
C ASN A 255 7.18 2.27 -19.59
N ALA A 256 6.82 2.11 -20.86
CA ALA A 256 6.23 3.16 -21.68
C ALA A 256 4.87 3.61 -21.11
N PRO A 257 4.44 4.86 -21.32
CA PRO A 257 3.20 5.40 -20.78
C PRO A 257 1.97 4.51 -21.02
N GLU A 258 1.90 3.87 -22.18
CA GLU A 258 0.76 3.06 -22.64
C GLU A 258 0.66 1.70 -21.96
N THR A 259 1.75 1.21 -21.34
CA THR A 259 1.82 -0.09 -20.66
C THR A 259 1.86 0.02 -19.14
N ARG A 260 2.12 1.22 -18.58
CA ARG A 260 2.17 1.46 -17.12
C ARG A 260 0.92 0.98 -16.39
N GLY A 261 -0.27 1.28 -16.93
CA GLY A 261 -1.53 0.86 -16.32
C GLY A 261 -1.64 -0.67 -16.17
N THR A 262 -1.25 -1.42 -17.21
CA THR A 262 -1.22 -2.89 -17.19
C THR A 262 -0.19 -3.43 -16.20
N VAL A 263 0.98 -2.80 -16.12
CA VAL A 263 2.06 -3.17 -15.19
C VAL A 263 1.61 -3.03 -13.74
N PHE A 264 0.99 -1.90 -13.39
CA PHE A 264 0.47 -1.69 -12.04
C PHE A 264 -0.72 -2.59 -11.72
N ALA A 265 -1.58 -2.89 -12.69
CA ALA A 265 -2.65 -3.86 -12.49
C ALA A 265 -2.09 -5.25 -12.15
N PHE A 266 -1.03 -5.68 -12.85
CA PHE A 266 -0.39 -6.96 -12.56
C PHE A 266 0.42 -6.96 -11.26
N TYR A 267 1.08 -5.85 -10.94
CA TYR A 267 1.85 -5.70 -9.69
C TYR A 267 0.97 -5.74 -8.43
N ASN A 268 -0.30 -5.33 -8.52
CA ASN A 268 -1.24 -5.32 -7.40
C ASN A 268 -2.06 -6.62 -7.27
N LEU A 269 -1.85 -7.62 -8.13
CA LEU A 269 -2.40 -8.98 -7.97
C LEU A 269 -1.67 -9.72 -6.85
#